data_AF-A0A9R0WXZ6-F1
#
_entry.id   AF-A0A9R0WXZ6-F1
#
_cell.length_a   1.000
_cell.length_b   1.000
_cell.length_c   1.000
_cell.angle_alpha   90.00
_cell.angle_beta   90.00
_cell.angle_gamma   90.00
#
_symmetry.space_group_name_H-M   'P 1'
#
loop_
_entity.id
_entity.type
_entity.pdbx_description
1 polymer ?
#
loop_
_entity_poly.entity_id
_entity_poly.type
_entity_poly.pdbx_seq_one_letter_code
_entity_poly.pdbx_strand_id
1 'polypeptide(L)'
;MTSSQTNMAFWRPGMDRWLSAPVGRAPPEPRYAQDLTFHDGWFCVVDSDDDLFCYKAEIAPAVAGDGGSSLTIHRIAYKIRRHPLMATTEPGEIVSRYVLPSASGADLLMVWRFVSTARGGTWRFQVFRLQKAQEGLPACWRLHKMSGQVLFVGRACSKAFDMGHARSPGYIYFLDDVYPGGPHRVLEQNQYPCADAGGWRYSVPDDIEIERCLPSAPPSDTSPCIWYHHQ
;
A
#
# COMPACT_ATOMS: atom_id res chain seq x y z
N MET A 1 6.11 13.88 -22.98
CA MET A 1 5.15 12.75 -22.93
C MET A 1 4.62 12.62 -21.52
N THR A 2 3.40 13.09 -21.26
CA THR A 2 2.75 13.02 -19.95
C THR A 2 1.97 11.71 -19.86
N SER A 3 2.62 10.60 -19.50
CA SER A 3 1.89 9.42 -19.04
C SER A 3 1.73 9.56 -17.52
N SER A 4 0.67 10.26 -17.11
CA SER A 4 0.28 10.40 -15.70
C SER A 4 -0.53 9.20 -15.19
N GLN A 5 -0.52 8.07 -15.91
CA GLN A 5 -1.16 6.83 -15.51
C GLN A 5 -0.08 5.84 -15.07
N THR A 6 -0.19 5.37 -13.83
CA THR A 6 0.68 4.30 -13.31
C THR A 6 0.38 3.02 -14.10
N ASN A 7 1.23 2.73 -15.08
CA ASN A 7 1.10 1.54 -15.92
C ASN A 7 1.69 0.33 -15.18
N MET A 8 0.88 -0.69 -14.92
CA MET A 8 1.40 -1.98 -14.46
C MET A 8 2.06 -2.73 -15.61
N ALA A 9 3.22 -3.31 -15.32
CA ALA A 9 4.00 -4.11 -16.26
C ALA A 9 4.26 -5.49 -15.66
N PHE A 10 4.13 -6.52 -16.50
CA PHE A 10 4.36 -7.91 -16.15
C PHE A 10 5.59 -8.41 -16.91
N TRP A 11 6.49 -9.03 -16.18
CA TRP A 11 7.70 -9.61 -16.75
C TRP A 11 8.05 -10.88 -15.98
N ARG A 12 8.67 -11.83 -16.68
CA ARG A 12 9.28 -13.01 -16.09
C ARG A 12 10.63 -13.28 -16.75
N PRO A 13 11.51 -14.04 -16.08
CA PRO A 13 12.77 -14.47 -16.68
C PRO A 13 12.56 -15.12 -18.05
N GLY A 14 13.38 -14.74 -19.02
CA GLY A 14 13.32 -15.24 -20.40
C GLY A 14 12.41 -14.44 -21.36
N MET A 15 11.79 -13.35 -20.91
CA MET A 15 11.09 -12.42 -21.80
C MET A 15 11.99 -11.27 -22.24
N ASP A 16 11.94 -10.96 -23.54
CA ASP A 16 12.69 -9.84 -24.14
C ASP A 16 12.11 -8.45 -23.83
N ARG A 17 10.84 -8.40 -23.41
CA ARG A 17 10.12 -7.15 -23.10
C ARG A 17 9.07 -7.38 -22.02
N TRP A 18 8.75 -6.34 -21.26
CA TRP A 18 7.60 -6.35 -20.37
C TRP A 18 6.28 -6.34 -21.16
N LEU A 19 5.24 -6.94 -20.57
CA LEU A 19 3.87 -6.85 -21.05
C LEU A 19 3.12 -5.82 -20.21
N SER A 20 2.40 -4.92 -20.87
CA SER A 20 1.48 -4.03 -20.17
C SER A 20 0.30 -4.81 -19.59
N ALA A 21 -0.31 -4.31 -18.53
CA ALA A 21 -1.61 -4.78 -18.09
C ALA A 21 -2.63 -4.77 -19.25
N PRO A 22 -3.59 -5.70 -19.30
CA PRO A 22 -4.60 -5.75 -20.35
C PRO A 22 -5.34 -4.41 -20.48
N VAL A 23 -5.03 -3.64 -21.53
CA VAL A 23 -5.68 -2.36 -21.82
C VAL A 23 -6.92 -2.63 -22.68
N GLY A 24 -8.08 -2.18 -22.22
CA GLY A 24 -9.31 -2.22 -23.02
C GLY A 24 -10.15 -3.49 -22.83
N ARG A 25 -10.81 -3.60 -21.68
CA ARG A 25 -12.12 -4.21 -21.44
C ARG A 25 -12.48 -3.97 -19.97
N ALA A 26 -13.76 -4.11 -19.61
CA ALA A 26 -14.17 -4.04 -18.21
C ALA A 26 -13.36 -5.06 -17.37
N PRO A 27 -12.89 -4.70 -16.17
CA PRO A 27 -13.09 -3.41 -15.48
C PRO A 27 -12.14 -2.28 -15.94
N PRO A 28 -12.47 -0.98 -15.73
CA PRO A 28 -11.59 0.16 -16.10
C PRO A 28 -10.29 0.18 -15.28
N GLU A 29 -9.16 0.64 -15.84
CA GLU A 29 -7.85 0.74 -15.15
C GLU A 29 -7.88 1.56 -13.85
N PRO A 30 -6.95 1.33 -12.90
CA PRO A 30 -6.80 2.17 -11.71
C PRO A 30 -6.48 3.61 -12.12
N ARG A 31 -7.15 4.58 -11.48
CA ARG A 31 -6.97 5.99 -11.83
C ARG A 31 -5.59 6.52 -11.44
N TYR A 32 -5.11 6.10 -10.27
CA TYR A 32 -3.80 6.44 -9.74
C TYR A 32 -3.41 5.40 -8.69
N ALA A 33 -2.60 4.40 -9.08
CA ALA A 33 -2.16 3.37 -8.14
C ALA A 33 -1.31 4.01 -7.02
N GLN A 34 -1.76 3.85 -5.78
CA GLN A 34 -1.09 4.38 -4.59
C GLN A 34 -0.12 3.37 -4.00
N ASP A 35 -0.52 2.10 -3.99
CA ASP A 35 0.26 1.00 -3.43
C ASP A 35 -0.10 -0.36 -4.05
N LEU A 36 0.80 -1.34 -3.90
CA LEU A 36 0.61 -2.73 -4.32
C LEU A 36 1.12 -3.74 -3.30
N THR A 37 0.48 -4.91 -3.25
CA THR A 37 0.98 -6.06 -2.51
C THR A 37 0.69 -7.37 -3.23
N PHE A 38 1.40 -8.44 -2.85
CA PHE A 38 1.03 -9.80 -3.21
C PHE A 38 0.20 -10.43 -2.08
N HIS A 39 -0.94 -11.04 -2.43
CA HIS A 39 -1.84 -11.69 -1.48
C HIS A 39 -2.65 -12.81 -2.18
N ASP A 40 -2.69 -14.00 -1.59
CA ASP A 40 -3.52 -15.12 -2.06
C ASP A 40 -3.31 -15.50 -3.54
N GLY A 41 -2.07 -15.36 -4.04
CA GLY A 41 -1.74 -15.62 -5.45
C GLY A 41 -1.99 -14.47 -6.42
N TRP A 42 -2.45 -13.32 -5.94
CA TRP A 42 -2.75 -12.12 -6.74
C TRP A 42 -1.85 -10.94 -6.37
N PHE A 43 -1.51 -10.12 -7.35
CA PHE A 43 -1.00 -8.77 -7.13
C PHE A 43 -2.18 -7.82 -6.99
N CYS A 44 -2.35 -7.27 -5.80
CA CYS A 44 -3.45 -6.40 -5.42
C CYS A 44 -2.98 -4.95 -5.38
N VAL A 45 -3.66 -4.06 -6.08
CA VAL A 45 -3.35 -2.64 -6.19
C VAL A 45 -4.51 -1.82 -5.68
N VAL A 46 -4.21 -0.84 -4.83
CA VAL A 46 -5.17 0.16 -4.39
C VAL A 46 -4.93 1.48 -5.12
N ASP A 47 -6.01 2.13 -5.55
CA ASP A 47 -5.93 3.46 -6.16
C ASP A 47 -6.38 4.60 -5.21
N SER A 48 -6.34 5.84 -5.71
CA SER A 48 -6.73 7.02 -4.95
C SER A 48 -8.21 7.10 -4.59
N ASP A 49 -9.08 6.30 -5.20
CA ASP A 49 -10.52 6.24 -4.94
C ASP A 49 -10.90 5.08 -3.98
N ASP A 50 -9.92 4.41 -3.37
CA ASP A 50 -10.06 3.21 -2.52
C ASP A 50 -10.43 1.92 -3.28
N ASP A 51 -10.45 1.97 -4.61
CA ASP A 51 -10.75 0.80 -5.43
C ASP A 51 -9.60 -0.21 -5.40
N LEU A 52 -9.95 -1.49 -5.45
CA LEU A 52 -8.99 -2.60 -5.44
C LEU A 52 -8.95 -3.30 -6.80
N PHE A 53 -7.75 -3.46 -7.35
CA PHE A 53 -7.51 -4.15 -8.61
C PHE A 53 -6.54 -5.30 -8.38
N CYS A 54 -6.98 -6.53 -8.65
CA CYS A 54 -6.19 -7.73 -8.46
C CYS A 54 -5.80 -8.32 -9.81
N TYR A 55 -4.53 -8.66 -9.96
CA TYR A 55 -3.95 -9.23 -11.18
C TYR A 55 -3.30 -10.57 -10.86
N LYS A 56 -3.54 -11.57 -11.71
CA LYS A 56 -2.88 -12.87 -11.61
C LYS A 56 -2.29 -13.24 -12.96
N ALA A 57 -0.99 -13.47 -12.95
CA ALA A 57 -0.26 -13.96 -14.10
C ALA A 57 -0.34 -15.49 -14.14
N GLU A 58 -0.82 -16.04 -15.25
CA GLU A 58 -0.79 -17.47 -15.52
C GLU A 58 0.14 -17.75 -16.69
N ILE A 59 1.13 -18.61 -16.43
CA ILE A 59 2.12 -19.02 -17.40
C ILE A 59 1.66 -20.36 -17.96
N ALA A 60 1.26 -20.38 -19.23
CA ALA A 60 0.99 -21.63 -19.91
C ALA A 60 2.33 -22.32 -20.27
N PRO A 61 2.46 -23.64 -20.07
CA PRO A 61 3.63 -24.37 -20.54
C PRO A 61 3.76 -24.23 -22.06
N ALA A 62 4.99 -24.14 -22.56
CA ALA A 62 5.23 -24.04 -24.00
C ALA A 62 4.71 -25.30 -24.68
N VAL A 63 3.81 -25.15 -25.65
CA VAL A 63 3.40 -26.25 -26.52
C VAL A 63 4.56 -26.54 -27.46
N ALA A 64 4.94 -27.81 -27.61
CA ALA A 64 6.06 -28.20 -28.46
C ALA A 64 5.84 -27.68 -29.90
N GLY A 65 6.72 -26.78 -30.36
CA GLY A 65 6.68 -26.18 -31.69
C GLY A 65 6.27 -24.72 -31.75
N ASP A 66 5.73 -24.14 -30.66
CA ASP A 66 5.47 -22.70 -30.56
C ASP A 66 6.55 -22.05 -29.67
N GLY A 67 7.23 -21.05 -30.21
CA GLY A 67 8.50 -20.50 -29.72
C GLY A 67 8.41 -19.69 -28.42
N GLY A 68 7.52 -20.02 -27.49
CA GLY A 68 7.44 -19.38 -26.19
C GLY A 68 6.28 -19.86 -25.34
N SER A 69 6.45 -19.84 -24.01
CA SER A 69 5.32 -20.02 -23.09
C SER A 69 4.43 -18.76 -23.12
N SER A 70 3.13 -18.93 -23.26
CA SER A 70 2.18 -17.81 -23.26
C SER A 70 1.95 -17.28 -21.84
N LEU A 71 1.90 -15.96 -21.68
CA LEU A 71 1.58 -15.29 -20.42
C LEU A 71 0.18 -14.67 -20.53
N THR A 72 -0.76 -15.17 -19.72
CA THR A 72 -2.11 -14.61 -19.62
C THR A 72 -2.25 -13.85 -18.32
N ILE A 73 -2.79 -12.63 -18.36
CA ILE A 73 -3.05 -11.81 -17.18
C ILE A 73 -4.55 -11.80 -16.89
N HIS A 74 -4.94 -12.42 -15.79
CA HIS A 74 -6.29 -12.31 -15.24
C HIS A 74 -6.41 -11.06 -14.39
N ARG A 75 -7.60 -10.46 -14.39
CA ARG A 75 -7.86 -9.21 -13.69
C ARG A 75 -9.24 -9.21 -13.06
N ILE A 76 -9.30 -8.79 -11.81
CA ILE A 76 -10.54 -8.57 -11.05
C ILE A 76 -10.47 -7.15 -10.48
N ALA A 77 -11.58 -6.41 -10.51
CA ALA A 77 -11.66 -5.12 -9.85
C ALA A 77 -12.86 -5.06 -8.92
N TYR A 78 -12.65 -4.49 -7.75
CA TYR A 78 -13.68 -4.19 -6.77
C TYR A 78 -13.84 -2.68 -6.74
N LYS A 79 -14.98 -2.21 -7.26
CA LYS A 79 -15.41 -0.82 -7.14
C LYS A 79 -15.96 -0.61 -5.74
N ILE A 80 -15.10 -0.15 -4.85
CA ILE A 80 -15.44 0.02 -3.45
C ILE A 80 -15.87 1.48 -3.30
N ARG A 81 -17.11 1.69 -2.85
CA ARG A 81 -17.64 3.06 -2.66
C ARG A 81 -16.66 3.84 -1.78
N ARG A 82 -16.38 5.09 -2.17
CA ARG A 82 -15.57 6.02 -1.37
C ARG A 82 -15.98 5.95 0.08
N HIS A 83 -15.01 5.70 0.95
CA HIS A 83 -15.29 5.50 2.35
C HIS A 83 -15.76 6.84 2.97
N PRO A 84 -16.83 6.88 3.79
CA PRO A 84 -17.39 8.13 4.32
C PRO A 84 -16.40 9.03 5.06
N LEU A 85 -15.35 8.45 5.65
CA LEU A 85 -14.26 9.17 6.32
C LEU A 85 -13.42 10.04 5.37
N MET A 86 -13.50 9.84 4.04
CA MET A 86 -12.94 10.79 3.08
C MET A 86 -13.71 12.12 3.06
N ALA A 87 -15.00 12.13 3.39
CA ALA A 87 -15.76 13.38 3.46
C ALA A 87 -15.41 14.21 4.71
N THR A 88 -14.73 13.60 5.69
CA THR A 88 -14.31 14.24 6.94
C THR A 88 -12.81 14.60 6.93
N THR A 89 -12.15 14.59 5.77
CA THR A 89 -10.77 15.10 5.67
C THR A 89 -10.79 16.60 5.72
N GLU A 90 -9.90 17.17 6.54
CA GLU A 90 -9.74 18.62 6.63
C GLU A 90 -9.10 19.19 5.34
N PRO A 91 -9.37 20.46 4.99
CA PRO A 91 -8.70 21.11 3.88
C PRO A 91 -7.17 21.04 4.02
N GLY A 92 -6.48 20.61 2.96
CA GLY A 92 -5.02 20.49 2.96
C GLY A 92 -4.48 19.17 3.55
N GLU A 93 -5.36 18.23 3.90
CA GLU A 93 -4.97 16.86 4.23
C GLU A 93 -4.71 16.02 2.98
N ILE A 94 -3.59 15.30 2.99
CA ILE A 94 -3.25 14.31 1.98
C ILE A 94 -3.49 12.93 2.58
N VAL A 95 -4.17 12.04 1.83
CA VAL A 95 -4.39 10.65 2.23
C VAL A 95 -3.59 9.71 1.34
N SER A 96 -2.58 9.08 1.94
CA SER A 96 -1.82 7.99 1.35
C SER A 96 -2.42 6.65 1.78
N ARG A 97 -2.34 5.65 0.90
CA ARG A 97 -2.92 4.32 1.13
C ARG A 97 -1.82 3.29 1.03
N TYR A 98 -1.81 2.36 1.96
CA TYR A 98 -0.94 1.19 1.95
C TYR A 98 -1.80 -0.06 1.99
N VAL A 99 -1.48 -1.06 1.17
CA VAL A 99 -2.20 -2.33 1.10
C VAL A 99 -1.25 -3.46 1.47
N LEU A 100 -1.68 -4.36 2.36
CA LEU A 100 -0.84 -5.44 2.86
C LEU A 100 -1.69 -6.61 3.38
N PRO A 101 -1.18 -7.86 3.31
CA PRO A 101 -1.77 -8.96 4.05
C PRO A 101 -1.71 -8.70 5.56
N SER A 102 -2.70 -9.19 6.29
CA SER A 102 -2.61 -9.29 7.75
C SER A 102 -1.47 -10.21 8.17
N ALA A 103 -1.07 -10.17 9.44
CA ALA A 103 0.02 -11.00 9.96
C ALA A 103 -0.23 -12.51 9.77
N SER A 104 -1.49 -12.95 9.80
CA SER A 104 -1.88 -14.34 9.51
C SER A 104 -1.90 -14.67 8.02
N GLY A 105 -1.82 -13.66 7.15
CA GLY A 105 -1.99 -13.78 5.70
C GLY A 105 -3.43 -14.04 5.25
N ALA A 106 -4.40 -14.16 6.16
CA ALA A 106 -5.77 -14.54 5.84
C ALA A 106 -6.62 -13.37 5.32
N ASP A 107 -6.30 -12.15 5.73
CA ASP A 107 -7.04 -10.94 5.38
C ASP A 107 -6.17 -9.98 4.58
N LEU A 108 -6.82 -9.15 3.76
CA LEU A 108 -6.18 -7.99 3.13
C LEU A 108 -6.54 -6.73 3.92
N LEU A 109 -5.52 -5.98 4.33
CA LEU A 109 -5.66 -4.73 5.06
C LEU A 109 -5.34 -3.54 4.15
N MET A 110 -5.99 -2.41 4.43
CA MET A 110 -5.59 -1.11 3.92
C MET A 110 -5.31 -0.18 5.10
N VAL A 111 -4.15 0.48 5.08
CA VAL A 111 -3.81 1.54 6.02
C VAL A 111 -3.92 2.87 5.29
N TRP A 112 -4.81 3.72 5.76
CA TRP A 112 -4.80 5.13 5.39
C TRP A 112 -3.85 5.89 6.29
N ARG A 113 -3.04 6.75 5.69
CA ARG A 113 -2.17 7.70 6.36
C ARG A 113 -2.59 9.12 6.00
N PHE A 114 -2.86 9.90 7.01
CA PHE A 114 -3.27 11.28 6.91
C PHE A 114 -2.09 12.18 7.22
N VAL A 115 -1.68 12.95 6.23
CA VAL A 115 -0.62 13.95 6.32
C VAL A 115 -1.26 15.32 6.31
N SER A 116 -0.97 16.14 7.32
CA SER A 116 -1.45 17.51 7.41
C SER A 116 -0.32 18.46 7.03
N THR A 117 -0.53 19.22 5.96
CA THR A 117 0.41 20.27 5.53
C THR A 117 0.59 21.34 6.61
N ALA A 118 -0.48 21.69 7.32
CA ALA A 118 -0.43 22.64 8.43
C ALA A 118 0.36 22.13 9.66
N ARG A 119 0.37 20.81 9.91
CA ARG A 119 1.13 20.18 11.00
C ARG A 119 2.54 19.73 10.59
N GLY A 120 2.88 19.90 9.31
CA GLY A 120 4.19 19.56 8.77
C GLY A 120 4.49 18.05 8.73
N GLY A 121 3.48 17.18 8.62
CA GLY A 121 3.71 15.73 8.53
C GLY A 121 2.49 14.87 8.84
N THR A 122 2.76 13.58 9.08
CA THR A 122 1.75 12.60 9.46
C THR A 122 1.15 12.97 10.79
N TRP A 123 -0.17 12.80 10.89
CA TRP A 123 -0.89 13.11 12.12
C TRP A 123 -1.91 12.03 12.50
N ARG A 124 -2.46 11.28 11.53
CA ARG A 124 -3.29 10.11 11.85
C ARG A 124 -3.27 8.98 10.81
N PHE A 125 -3.80 7.81 11.20
CA PHE A 125 -3.84 6.54 10.51
C PHE A 125 -5.19 5.92 10.80
N GLN A 126 -5.71 5.19 9.81
CA GLN A 126 -6.88 4.34 9.98
C GLN A 126 -6.62 3.04 9.24
N VAL A 127 -6.93 1.93 9.89
CA VAL A 127 -6.73 0.60 9.32
C VAL A 127 -8.09 0.02 8.97
N PHE A 128 -8.17 -0.56 7.79
CA PHE A 128 -9.37 -1.19 7.26
C PHE A 128 -9.04 -2.63 6.85
N ARG A 129 -10.04 -3.49 6.97
CA ARG A 129 -10.01 -4.86 6.46
C ARG A 129 -10.94 -4.98 5.27
N LEU A 130 -10.49 -5.67 4.22
CA LEU A 130 -11.35 -6.00 3.10
C LEU A 130 -12.42 -7.01 3.55
N GLN A 131 -13.69 -6.64 3.36
CA GLN A 131 -14.77 -7.62 3.30
C GLN A 131 -15.03 -7.91 1.82
N LYS A 132 -14.69 -9.12 1.38
CA LYS A 132 -14.98 -9.60 0.02
C LYS A 132 -16.50 -9.61 -0.20
N ALA A 133 -16.92 -9.48 -1.45
CA ALA A 133 -18.35 -9.52 -1.81
C ALA A 133 -18.97 -10.85 -1.35
N GLN A 134 -20.19 -10.76 -0.81
CA GLN A 134 -21.03 -11.89 -0.42
C GLN A 134 -22.38 -11.77 -1.14
N GLU A 135 -23.20 -12.82 -1.17
CA GLU A 135 -24.48 -12.81 -1.91
C GLU A 135 -25.31 -11.56 -1.60
N GLY A 136 -25.48 -10.70 -2.61
CA GLY A 136 -26.24 -9.44 -2.52
C GLY A 136 -25.49 -8.23 -1.94
N LEU A 137 -24.26 -8.39 -1.42
CA LEU A 137 -23.47 -7.31 -0.80
C LEU A 137 -22.15 -7.05 -1.56
N PRO A 138 -21.90 -5.81 -2.03
CA PRO A 138 -20.64 -5.48 -2.68
C PRO A 138 -19.47 -5.54 -1.70
N ALA A 139 -18.26 -5.78 -2.22
CA ALA A 139 -17.04 -5.71 -1.43
C ALA A 139 -16.87 -4.31 -0.81
N CYS A 140 -16.34 -4.25 0.41
CA CYS A 140 -16.11 -2.98 1.09
C CYS A 140 -14.93 -3.02 2.06
N TRP A 141 -14.37 -1.86 2.34
CA TRP A 141 -13.40 -1.66 3.42
C TRP A 141 -14.15 -1.41 4.73
N ARG A 142 -13.86 -2.20 5.76
CA ARG A 142 -14.40 -1.99 7.11
C ARG A 142 -13.30 -1.56 8.05
N LEU A 143 -13.61 -0.59 8.91
CA LEU A 143 -12.69 -0.18 9.98
C LEU A 143 -12.24 -1.41 10.78
N HIS A 144 -10.93 -1.54 10.94
CA HIS A 144 -10.28 -2.62 11.63
C HIS A 144 -9.59 -2.07 12.88
N LYS A 145 -10.01 -2.58 14.04
CA LYS A 145 -9.36 -2.30 15.30
C LYS A 145 -8.21 -3.26 15.48
N MET A 146 -6.99 -2.76 15.31
CA MET A 146 -5.78 -3.55 15.51
C MET A 146 -5.52 -3.79 16.99
N SER A 147 -5.07 -5.01 17.30
CA SER A 147 -4.56 -5.41 18.62
C SER A 147 -3.54 -6.52 18.45
N GLY A 148 -2.44 -6.49 19.20
CA GLY A 148 -1.40 -7.52 19.18
C GLY A 148 -0.61 -7.62 17.88
N GLN A 149 -0.66 -6.59 17.02
CA GLN A 149 -0.05 -6.60 15.69
C GLN A 149 0.83 -5.36 15.48
N VAL A 150 1.89 -5.55 14.71
CA VAL A 150 2.75 -4.46 14.23
C VAL A 150 2.67 -4.39 12.72
N LEU A 151 2.41 -3.21 12.18
CA LEU A 151 2.49 -2.93 10.75
C LEU A 151 3.71 -2.06 10.46
N PHE A 152 4.51 -2.48 9.50
CA PHE A 152 5.49 -1.62 8.85
C PHE A 152 4.86 -1.19 7.52
N VAL A 153 4.61 0.10 7.35
CA VAL A 153 3.95 0.65 6.16
C VAL A 153 4.92 1.48 5.34
N GLY A 154 4.92 1.17 4.04
CA GLY A 154 5.67 1.85 3.01
C GLY A 154 5.19 1.38 1.64
N ARG A 155 5.25 2.25 0.64
CA ARG A 155 4.85 1.96 -0.73
C ARG A 155 5.60 0.73 -1.25
N ALA A 156 4.83 -0.26 -1.70
CA ALA A 156 5.21 -1.54 -2.25
C ALA A 156 6.04 -2.46 -1.33
N CYS A 157 6.22 -2.10 -0.06
CA CYS A 157 7.05 -2.86 0.89
C CYS A 157 6.37 -3.13 2.24
N SER A 158 5.10 -2.77 2.39
CA SER A 158 4.35 -2.92 3.62
C SER A 158 4.29 -4.39 4.11
N LYS A 159 4.43 -4.60 5.42
CA LYS A 159 4.34 -5.92 6.06
C LYS A 159 3.71 -5.87 7.44
N ALA A 160 3.05 -6.96 7.82
CA ALA A 160 2.40 -7.13 9.11
C ALA A 160 3.05 -8.29 9.89
N PHE A 161 3.17 -8.12 11.21
CA PHE A 161 3.69 -9.13 12.13
C PHE A 161 2.75 -9.28 13.33
N ASP A 162 2.64 -10.50 13.83
CA ASP A 162 1.94 -10.82 15.08
C ASP A 162 2.93 -10.72 16.24
N MET A 163 2.55 -10.06 17.33
CA MET A 163 3.34 -9.97 18.55
C MET A 163 3.09 -11.14 19.51
N GLY A 164 2.20 -12.07 19.16
CA GLY A 164 1.86 -13.25 19.96
C GLY A 164 1.07 -12.94 21.24
N HIS A 165 0.68 -11.68 21.44
CA HIS A 165 -0.02 -11.21 22.62
C HIS A 165 -1.23 -10.38 22.21
N ALA A 166 -2.39 -11.02 22.08
CA ALA A 166 -3.63 -10.36 21.61
C ALA A 166 -4.10 -9.18 22.49
N ARG A 167 -3.60 -9.08 23.74
CA ARG A 167 -3.87 -7.95 24.65
C ARG A 167 -2.93 -6.76 24.46
N SER A 168 -1.83 -6.93 23.73
CA SER A 168 -0.90 -5.83 23.45
C SER A 168 -1.54 -4.81 22.49
N PRO A 169 -1.13 -3.53 22.57
CA PRO A 169 -1.56 -2.53 21.62
C PRO A 169 -1.23 -2.90 20.16
N GLY A 170 -1.89 -2.26 19.19
CA GLY A 170 -1.43 -2.27 17.80
C GLY A 170 -0.40 -1.15 17.55
N TYR A 171 0.62 -1.41 16.74
CA TYR A 171 1.62 -0.41 16.36
C TYR A 171 1.75 -0.28 14.84
N ILE A 172 2.01 0.93 14.37
CA ILE A 172 2.28 1.25 12.96
C ILE A 172 3.60 2.01 12.87
N TYR A 173 4.56 1.45 12.15
CA TYR A 173 5.82 2.09 11.79
C TYR A 173 5.78 2.50 10.33
N PHE A 174 6.17 3.73 10.01
CA PHE A 174 6.00 4.27 8.66
C PHE A 174 7.25 5.01 8.15
N LEU A 175 7.42 4.97 6.82
CA LEU A 175 8.50 5.66 6.10
C LEU A 175 8.04 6.98 5.52
N ASP A 176 8.95 7.91 5.26
CA ASP A 176 8.65 9.14 4.54
C ASP A 176 8.61 8.88 3.03
N ASP A 177 7.48 8.38 2.54
CA ASP A 177 7.30 7.94 1.15
C ASP A 177 6.16 8.66 0.40
N VAL A 178 5.69 9.77 0.96
CA VAL A 178 4.60 10.57 0.40
C VAL A 178 5.19 11.70 -0.44
N TYR A 179 5.52 11.38 -1.70
CA TYR A 179 6.13 12.35 -2.61
C TYR A 179 5.08 13.15 -3.39
N PRO A 180 5.07 14.50 -3.34
CA PRO A 180 4.31 15.29 -4.30
C PRO A 180 4.98 15.17 -5.67
N GLY A 181 4.41 14.37 -6.58
CA GLY A 181 4.92 14.11 -7.93
C GLY A 181 5.40 12.68 -8.20
N GLY A 182 5.23 11.76 -7.25
CA GLY A 182 5.56 10.34 -7.43
C GLY A 182 7.05 10.01 -7.21
N PRO A 183 7.44 8.73 -7.32
CA PRO A 183 8.78 8.24 -6.99
C PRO A 183 9.91 8.83 -7.84
N HIS A 184 9.60 9.46 -8.98
CA HIS A 184 10.58 10.02 -9.91
C HIS A 184 11.39 11.17 -9.29
N ARG A 185 10.79 11.98 -8.40
CA ARG A 185 11.48 13.12 -7.77
C ARG A 185 12.56 12.71 -6.77
N VAL A 186 12.42 11.52 -6.16
CA VAL A 186 13.43 10.97 -5.24
C VAL A 186 14.67 10.52 -6.00
N LEU A 187 14.47 9.88 -7.16
CA LEU A 187 15.55 9.45 -8.05
C LEU A 187 16.34 10.62 -8.63
N GLU A 188 15.69 11.78 -8.83
CA GLU A 188 16.35 12.99 -9.33
C GLU A 188 17.20 13.70 -8.26
N GLN A 189 16.81 13.61 -6.99
CA GLN A 189 17.47 14.33 -5.90
C GLN A 189 18.51 13.49 -5.15
N ASN A 190 18.58 12.17 -5.38
CA ASN A 190 19.49 11.23 -4.69
C ASN A 190 19.49 11.35 -3.16
N GLN A 191 18.41 11.89 -2.58
CA GLN A 191 18.21 12.00 -1.15
C GLN A 191 16.96 11.22 -0.80
N TYR A 192 17.12 10.25 0.11
CA TYR A 192 15.97 9.59 0.70
C TYR A 192 15.37 10.54 1.74
N PRO A 193 14.14 11.05 1.53
CA PRO A 193 13.53 11.91 2.52
C PRO A 193 13.23 11.09 3.78
N CYS A 194 13.44 11.73 4.93
CA CYS A 194 13.29 11.11 6.25
C CYS A 194 12.68 12.11 7.24
N ALA A 195 11.97 13.12 6.74
CA ALA A 195 11.38 14.18 7.54
C ALA A 195 10.06 13.74 8.19
N ASP A 196 9.37 12.77 7.59
CA ASP A 196 8.08 12.25 8.07
C ASP A 196 8.09 10.72 8.20
N ALA A 197 8.89 10.22 9.14
CA ALA A 197 8.97 8.82 9.55
C ALA A 197 8.81 8.66 11.06
N GLY A 198 8.24 7.55 11.52
CA GLY A 198 7.97 7.35 12.93
C GLY A 198 7.17 6.09 13.26
N GLY A 199 6.84 5.97 14.54
CA GLY A 199 5.98 4.93 15.08
C GLY A 199 4.70 5.53 15.67
N TRP A 200 3.62 4.76 15.66
CA TRP A 200 2.41 5.12 16.38
C TRP A 200 1.65 3.93 16.94
N ARG A 201 1.30 4.06 18.21
CA ARG A 201 0.42 3.21 18.98
C ARG A 201 -1.06 3.39 18.58
N TYR A 202 -1.53 2.56 17.64
CA TYR A 202 -2.85 2.67 17.03
C TYR A 202 -4.04 2.42 17.96
N SER A 203 -3.92 1.50 18.91
CA SER A 203 -5.08 0.94 19.63
C SER A 203 -5.47 1.69 20.91
N VAL A 204 -4.86 2.84 21.19
CA VAL A 204 -5.15 3.67 22.36
C VAL A 204 -5.76 5.00 21.86
N PRO A 205 -7.08 5.21 22.01
CA PRO A 205 -7.78 6.39 21.47
C PRO A 205 -7.22 7.73 21.97
N ASP A 206 -6.60 7.73 23.15
CA ASP A 206 -6.12 8.92 23.84
C ASP A 206 -4.60 9.18 23.62
N ASP A 207 -3.84 8.20 23.08
CA ASP A 207 -2.44 8.39 22.68
C ASP A 207 -2.39 8.77 21.19
N ILE A 208 -2.57 10.07 20.93
CA ILE A 208 -2.48 10.67 19.58
C ILE A 208 -1.03 11.01 19.23
N GLU A 209 -0.07 10.79 20.15
CA GLU A 209 1.31 11.20 19.94
C GLU A 209 2.04 10.22 19.02
N ILE A 210 2.44 10.73 17.85
CA ILE A 210 3.33 10.06 16.92
C ILE A 210 4.75 10.21 17.47
N GLU A 211 5.41 9.08 17.72
CA GLU A 211 6.82 9.06 18.07
C GLU A 211 7.63 9.26 16.79
N ARG A 212 8.16 10.48 16.60
CA ARG A 212 8.99 10.80 15.44
C ARG A 212 10.37 10.22 15.62
N CYS A 213 10.78 9.38 14.68
CA CYS A 213 12.14 8.88 14.59
C CYS A 213 12.90 9.76 13.62
N LEU A 214 13.31 10.94 14.09
CA LEU A 214 14.18 11.83 13.32
C LEU A 214 15.64 11.39 13.49
N PRO A 215 16.48 11.43 12.45
CA PRO A 215 17.90 11.10 12.58
C PRO A 215 18.57 12.00 13.62
N SER A 216 19.23 11.41 14.62
CA SER A 216 20.01 12.15 15.64
C SER A 216 21.42 12.54 15.15
N ALA A 217 21.85 12.01 14.01
CA ALA A 217 23.12 12.22 13.31
C ALA A 217 22.83 12.24 11.79
N PRO A 218 23.76 12.65 10.89
CA PRO A 218 23.42 12.77 9.45
C PRO A 218 22.79 11.46 8.97
N PRO A 219 21.67 11.55 8.21
CA PRO A 219 20.90 10.36 7.85
C PRO A 219 21.83 9.34 7.21
N SER A 220 21.70 8.08 7.62
CA SER A 220 22.31 7.00 6.84
C SER A 220 21.87 7.19 5.39
N ASP A 221 22.82 7.32 4.47
CA ASP A 221 22.55 7.46 3.04
C ASP A 221 21.81 6.23 2.46
N THR A 222 21.63 5.18 3.26
CA THR A 222 21.17 3.86 2.79
C THR A 222 19.95 3.30 3.52
N SER A 223 19.56 3.81 4.70
CA SER A 223 18.41 3.23 5.43
C SER A 223 17.73 4.22 6.41
N PRO A 224 16.39 4.26 6.45
CA PRO A 224 15.64 5.06 7.42
C PRO A 224 15.96 4.66 8.87
N CYS A 225 16.11 5.64 9.77
CA CYS A 225 16.49 5.37 11.17
C CYS A 225 15.42 4.60 11.98
N ILE A 226 14.17 4.56 11.50
CA ILE A 226 13.05 3.85 12.14
C ILE A 226 13.33 2.35 12.35
N TRP A 227 14.15 1.73 11.49
CA TRP A 227 14.49 0.31 11.61
C TRP A 227 15.34 -0.04 12.84
N TYR A 228 15.94 0.97 13.48
CA TYR A 228 16.77 0.81 14.67
C TYR A 228 16.04 1.16 15.98
N HIS A 229 14.80 1.67 15.91
CA HIS A 229 14.00 2.06 17.08
C HIS A 229 13.20 0.88 17.62
N HIS A 230 13.89 -0.04 18.29
CA HIS A 230 13.30 -0.94 19.29
C HIS A 230 14.37 -1.25 20.35
N GLN A 231 14.33 -0.53 21.47
CA GLN A 231 14.97 -0.92 22.74
C GLN A 231 13.89 -1.15 23.78
#